data_AF-A0A316JAQ3-F1
#
_entry.id   AF-A0A316JAQ3-F1
#
_cell.length_a   1.000
_cell.length_b   1.000
_cell.length_c   1.000
_cell.angle_alpha   90.00
_cell.angle_beta   90.00
_cell.angle_gamma   90.00
#
_symmetry.space_group_name_H-M   'P 1'
#
loop_
_entity.id
_entity.type
_entity.pdbx_description
1 polymer ?
#
loop_
_entity_poly.entity_id
_entity_poly.type
_entity_poly.pdbx_seq_one_letter_code
_entity_poly.pdbx_strand_id
1 'polypeptide(L)'
;MRDPGKTSAPSRLMPVAVAISALLAIAGAGLFYYATQTASGPERGNIHKVVVGAKSCDPMDFSLSAGRATFEIHNASDRPIEWEILDGVMVVEERENIAPGFHSLLTARLKPGTYEITCGLLSNPRGKLTVAPSESSEAERAAPPVTAFIGPLSEFKVYLALQSAALVKETGRLSAAIDAGNIEEARAAWLAARLPYRRMEAVMGRIADLENAIDPLSDYLEKREEDPAFTGFHRIEYGLWDKHSVADLAPVAAQLLADVTALKERLRALKLAPADLASMAERQAERLATAQIITGEDRWSGADLPGIEANLDGIAKGAGLLLPLVREAAPDIAHTYEERLAGARAALAATAGEASGYPSYGNLDQPVRERLATAFADLGKAIAAINPAIGLE
;
A
#
# COMPACT_ATOMS: atom_id res chain seq x y z
N MET A 1 -61.38 1.49 47.50
CA MET A 1 -60.37 1.20 48.53
C MET A 1 -59.16 0.56 47.84
N ARG A 2 -58.03 1.27 47.76
CA ARG A 2 -56.73 0.72 47.32
C ARG A 2 -55.95 0.39 48.58
N ASP A 3 -55.47 -0.85 48.67
CA ASP A 3 -54.77 -1.39 49.82
C ASP A 3 -53.32 -0.86 49.86
N PRO A 4 -52.89 -0.14 50.91
CA PRO A 4 -51.53 0.34 51.05
C PRO A 4 -50.67 -0.70 51.79
N GLY A 5 -49.55 -1.11 51.21
CA GLY A 5 -48.47 -1.76 51.96
C GLY A 5 -48.28 -3.24 51.67
N LYS A 6 -47.56 -3.56 50.60
CA LYS A 6 -46.68 -4.73 50.56
C LYS A 6 -45.27 -4.26 50.21
N THR A 7 -44.52 -3.84 51.23
CA THR A 7 -43.06 -3.77 51.14
C THR A 7 -42.52 -5.19 51.02
N SER A 8 -41.96 -5.53 49.87
CA SER A 8 -41.29 -6.82 49.66
C SER A 8 -40.14 -6.98 50.65
N ALA A 9 -40.09 -8.12 51.34
CA ALA A 9 -39.01 -8.44 52.25
C ALA A 9 -37.67 -8.50 51.49
N PRO A 10 -36.56 -8.00 52.08
CA PRO A 10 -35.27 -7.99 51.41
C PRO A 10 -34.83 -9.41 51.07
N SER A 11 -34.39 -9.60 49.83
CA SER A 11 -33.89 -10.88 49.32
C SER A 11 -32.77 -11.42 50.21
N ARG A 12 -32.88 -12.68 50.66
CA ARG A 12 -31.84 -13.37 51.46
C ARG A 12 -30.50 -13.51 50.72
N LEU A 13 -30.47 -13.26 49.41
CA LEU A 13 -29.27 -13.29 48.57
C LEU A 13 -28.45 -11.98 48.64
N MET A 14 -29.05 -10.89 49.13
CA MET A 14 -28.40 -9.58 49.21
C MET A 14 -27.13 -9.55 50.08
N PRO A 15 -27.08 -10.15 51.29
CA PRO A 15 -25.83 -10.18 52.07
C PRO A 15 -24.74 -11.05 51.42
N VAL A 16 -25.12 -12.10 50.69
CA VAL A 16 -24.17 -12.94 49.94
C VAL A 16 -23.57 -12.15 48.77
N ALA A 17 -24.38 -11.39 48.04
CA ALA A 17 -23.91 -10.52 46.97
C ALA A 17 -22.93 -9.45 47.49
N VAL A 18 -23.23 -8.82 48.63
CA VAL A 18 -22.34 -7.82 49.26
C VAL A 18 -21.01 -8.45 49.70
N ALA A 19 -21.03 -9.64 50.29
CA ALA A 19 -19.80 -10.35 50.69
C ALA A 19 -18.93 -10.72 49.48
N ILE A 20 -19.55 -11.18 48.38
CA ILE A 20 -18.85 -11.48 47.12
C ILE A 20 -18.24 -10.20 46.52
N SER A 21 -18.99 -9.09 46.50
CA SER A 21 -18.48 -7.81 46.01
C SER A 21 -17.30 -7.29 46.85
N ALA A 22 -17.36 -7.44 48.17
CA ALA A 22 -16.25 -7.06 49.05
C ALA A 22 -14.99 -7.91 48.80
N LEU A 23 -15.16 -9.23 48.62
CA LEU A 23 -14.05 -10.14 48.29
C LEU A 23 -13.43 -9.81 46.92
N LEU A 24 -14.25 -9.51 45.91
CA LEU A 24 -13.77 -9.11 44.58
C LEU A 24 -13.02 -7.77 44.63
N ALA A 25 -13.48 -6.80 45.44
CA ALA A 25 -12.79 -5.53 45.63
C ALA A 25 -11.42 -5.70 46.30
N ILE A 26 -11.34 -6.56 47.33
CA ILE A 26 -10.07 -6.87 48.01
C ILE A 26 -9.12 -7.62 47.07
N ALA A 27 -9.63 -8.59 46.30
CA ALA A 27 -8.83 -9.29 45.30
C ALA A 27 -8.34 -8.35 44.20
N GLY A 28 -9.18 -7.43 43.72
CA GLY A 28 -8.80 -6.40 42.76
C GLY A 28 -7.72 -5.46 43.28
N ALA A 29 -7.83 -5.01 44.54
CA ALA A 29 -6.81 -4.19 45.19
C ALA A 29 -5.50 -4.96 45.39
N GLY A 30 -5.58 -6.23 45.76
CA GLY A 30 -4.42 -7.12 45.88
C GLY A 30 -3.70 -7.34 44.55
N LEU A 31 -4.46 -7.59 43.47
CA LEU A 31 -3.93 -7.70 42.11
C LEU A 31 -3.33 -6.39 41.62
N PHE A 32 -3.97 -5.25 41.91
CA PHE A 32 -3.43 -3.93 41.57
C PHE A 32 -2.11 -3.65 42.32
N TYR A 33 -2.08 -3.90 43.62
CA TYR A 33 -0.87 -3.73 44.43
C TYR A 33 0.27 -4.65 43.97
N TYR A 34 -0.04 -5.91 43.70
CA TYR A 34 0.91 -6.87 43.14
C TYR A 34 1.43 -6.38 41.78
N ALA A 35 0.53 -5.98 40.87
CA ALA A 35 0.90 -5.42 39.58
C ALA A 35 1.78 -4.17 39.74
N THR A 36 1.54 -3.28 40.70
CA THR A 36 2.41 -2.11 40.93
C THR A 36 3.82 -2.47 41.44
N GLN A 37 3.97 -3.61 42.13
CA GLN A 37 5.26 -4.08 42.63
C GLN A 37 6.03 -4.91 41.58
N THR A 38 5.31 -5.63 40.70
CA THR A 38 5.91 -6.52 39.70
C THR A 38 5.94 -5.95 38.29
N ALA A 39 5.20 -4.87 38.01
CA ALA A 39 5.29 -4.18 36.74
C ALA A 39 6.66 -3.50 36.66
N SER A 40 7.58 -4.16 35.95
CA SER A 40 8.70 -3.48 35.34
C SER A 40 8.12 -2.35 34.48
N GLY A 41 8.40 -1.10 34.84
CA GLY A 41 8.07 0.03 33.99
C GLY A 41 8.66 -0.16 32.58
N PRO A 42 8.15 0.56 31.56
CA PRO A 42 8.69 0.45 30.21
C PRO A 42 10.22 0.61 30.24
N GLU A 43 10.96 -0.24 29.53
CA GLU A 43 12.42 -0.13 29.42
C GLU A 43 12.79 1.29 28.96
N ARG A 44 13.37 2.07 29.88
CA ARG A 44 13.61 3.51 29.66
C ARG A 44 14.85 3.78 28.81
N GLY A 45 15.62 2.76 28.40
CA GLY A 45 16.92 2.95 27.77
C GLY A 45 17.86 3.78 28.65
N ASN A 46 18.92 4.34 28.06
CA ASN A 46 19.74 5.34 28.74
C ASN A 46 18.94 6.65 28.91
N ILE A 47 18.95 7.21 30.12
CA ILE A 47 18.30 8.49 30.42
C ILE A 47 19.32 9.62 30.21
N HIS A 48 19.03 10.49 29.25
CA HIS A 48 19.80 11.67 28.90
C HIS A 48 19.19 12.90 29.57
N LYS A 49 19.90 13.52 30.51
CA LYS A 49 19.38 14.69 31.22
C LYS A 49 19.61 15.97 30.42
N VAL A 50 18.60 16.85 30.41
CA VAL A 50 18.69 18.20 29.83
C VAL A 50 18.10 19.21 30.80
N VAL A 51 18.84 20.26 31.10
CA VAL A 51 18.37 21.40 31.89
C VAL A 51 18.08 22.54 30.94
N VAL A 52 16.82 22.96 30.87
CA VAL A 52 16.38 24.04 29.99
C VAL A 52 16.26 25.32 30.80
N GLY A 53 17.16 26.27 30.53
CA GLY A 53 17.15 27.60 31.13
C GLY A 53 16.36 28.61 30.29
N ALA A 54 16.42 29.89 30.67
CA ALA A 54 15.68 30.95 29.99
C ALA A 54 16.09 31.16 28.50
N LYS A 55 17.35 30.87 28.16
CA LYS A 55 17.92 31.16 26.82
C LYS A 55 18.64 30.00 26.14
N SER A 56 18.88 28.89 26.83
CA SER A 56 19.68 27.75 26.33
C SER A 56 19.39 26.47 27.12
N CYS A 57 19.83 25.33 26.59
CA CYS A 57 19.90 24.05 27.31
C CYS A 57 21.32 23.74 27.81
N ASP A 58 21.40 22.91 28.84
CA ASP A 58 22.61 22.20 29.25
C ASP A 58 22.34 20.68 29.39
N PRO A 59 22.96 19.82 28.57
CA PRO A 59 23.80 20.18 27.42
C PRO A 59 22.95 20.76 26.27
N MET A 60 23.61 21.54 25.42
CA MET A 60 23.00 22.07 24.19
C MET A 60 22.97 21.03 23.07
N ASP A 61 23.93 20.10 23.07
CA ASP A 61 24.10 19.09 22.03
C ASP A 61 24.15 17.70 22.64
N PHE A 62 23.63 16.72 21.90
CA PHE A 62 23.62 15.31 22.25
C PHE A 62 24.31 14.47 21.18
N SER A 63 25.00 13.41 21.61
CA SER A 63 25.47 12.33 20.75
C SER A 63 25.11 11.00 21.39
N LEU A 64 24.35 10.17 20.67
CA LEU A 64 23.86 8.88 21.16
C LEU A 64 23.69 7.87 20.02
N SER A 65 23.49 6.59 20.34
CA SER A 65 23.24 5.55 19.34
C SER A 65 21.76 5.46 18.97
N ALA A 66 21.47 5.10 17.72
CA ALA A 66 20.12 4.89 17.21
C ALA A 66 19.37 3.80 17.99
N GLY A 67 18.06 3.97 18.10
CA GLY A 67 17.19 3.13 18.92
C GLY A 67 16.37 3.96 19.91
N ARG A 68 15.92 3.31 20.99
CA ARG A 68 15.10 3.97 22.02
C ARG A 68 15.98 4.78 22.96
N ALA A 69 15.71 6.09 23.05
CA ALA A 69 16.36 7.02 23.97
C ALA A 69 15.33 7.72 24.83
N THR A 70 15.64 7.98 26.10
CA THR A 70 14.79 8.78 26.99
C THR A 70 15.53 10.04 27.41
N PHE A 71 14.87 11.17 27.31
CA PHE A 71 15.34 12.46 27.79
C PHE A 71 14.60 12.83 29.08
N GLU A 72 15.35 13.23 30.10
CA GLU A 72 14.81 13.83 31.32
C GLU A 72 15.00 15.34 31.25
N ILE A 73 13.91 16.04 30.99
CA ILE A 73 13.87 17.48 30.75
C ILE A 73 13.51 18.19 32.04
N HIS A 74 14.45 18.95 32.60
CA HIS A 74 14.24 19.81 33.76
C HIS A 74 14.08 21.26 33.31
N ASN A 75 12.95 21.88 33.65
CA ASN A 75 12.74 23.30 33.41
C ASN A 75 13.36 24.14 34.55
N ALA A 76 14.55 24.70 34.30
CA ALA A 76 15.21 25.63 35.21
C ALA A 76 14.95 27.11 34.86
N SER A 77 13.97 27.39 34.01
CA SER A 77 13.51 28.74 33.69
C SER A 77 12.36 29.19 34.61
N ASP A 78 11.91 30.43 34.44
CA ASP A 78 10.81 31.05 35.20
C ASP A 78 9.44 30.94 34.50
N ARG A 79 9.36 30.23 33.36
CA ARG A 79 8.13 30.07 32.58
C ARG A 79 7.92 28.65 32.06
N PRO A 80 6.69 28.27 31.68
CA PRO A 80 6.47 26.99 30.99
C PRO A 80 7.27 26.91 29.69
N ILE A 81 7.77 25.71 29.38
CA ILE A 81 8.60 25.43 28.21
C ILE A 81 8.09 24.22 27.43
N GLU A 82 8.58 24.10 26.20
CA GLU A 82 8.53 22.88 25.38
C GLU A 82 9.95 22.41 25.03
N TRP A 83 10.09 21.10 24.77
CA TRP A 83 11.32 20.49 24.27
C TRP A 83 10.96 19.47 23.19
N GLU A 84 11.48 19.68 22.00
CA GLU A 84 11.12 18.97 20.77
C GLU A 84 12.38 18.45 20.10
N ILE A 85 12.25 17.30 19.42
CA ILE A 85 13.25 16.78 18.48
C ILE A 85 12.71 17.04 17.07
N LEU A 86 13.51 17.71 16.23
CA LEU A 86 13.10 18.17 14.91
C LEU A 86 13.96 17.53 13.81
N ASP A 87 13.30 17.12 12.72
CA ASP A 87 13.92 16.74 11.46
C ASP A 87 13.43 17.70 10.35
N GLY A 88 14.21 18.77 10.14
CA GLY A 88 13.81 19.89 9.29
C GLY A 88 12.56 20.61 9.83
N VAL A 89 11.41 20.39 9.19
CA VAL A 89 10.11 20.96 9.60
C VAL A 89 9.24 19.97 10.38
N MET A 90 9.68 18.73 10.52
CA MET A 90 8.93 17.66 11.18
C MET A 90 9.28 17.60 12.66
N VAL A 91 8.27 17.54 13.52
CA VAL A 91 8.44 17.18 14.93
C VAL A 91 8.52 15.65 15.01
N VAL A 92 9.67 15.14 15.41
CA VAL A 92 9.91 13.70 15.61
C VAL A 92 9.27 13.24 16.90
N GLU A 93 9.42 14.02 17.98
CA GLU A 93 8.88 13.74 19.30
C GLU A 93 8.94 15.01 20.16
N GLU A 94 7.99 15.21 21.07
CA GLU A 94 7.86 16.47 21.83
C GLU A 94 7.34 16.31 23.26
N ARG A 95 7.75 17.25 24.10
CA ARG A 95 7.15 17.45 25.42
C ARG A 95 6.86 18.92 25.69
N GLU A 96 5.57 19.24 25.70
CA GLU A 96 5.07 20.60 25.93
C GLU A 96 4.71 20.88 27.40
N ASN A 97 4.50 22.17 27.70
CA ASN A 97 3.90 22.67 28.93
C ASN A 97 4.62 22.23 30.22
N ILE A 98 5.94 22.10 30.18
CA ILE A 98 6.75 21.73 31.35
C ILE A 98 6.86 22.97 32.25
N ALA A 99 6.20 22.96 33.41
CA ALA A 99 6.17 24.09 34.33
C ALA A 99 7.54 24.37 34.99
N PRO A 100 7.81 25.61 35.47
CA PRO A 100 9.04 25.94 36.18
C PRO A 100 9.35 24.99 37.34
N GLY A 101 10.57 24.46 37.39
CA GLY A 101 11.04 23.52 38.42
C GLY A 101 10.58 22.06 38.23
N PHE A 102 9.82 21.75 37.19
CA PHE A 102 9.35 20.38 36.93
C PHE A 102 10.32 19.60 36.04
N HIS A 103 10.31 18.29 36.25
CA HIS A 103 10.96 17.31 35.39
C HIS A 103 9.90 16.61 34.53
N SER A 104 10.22 16.36 33.26
CA SER A 104 9.41 15.53 32.38
C SER A 104 10.28 14.53 31.63
N LEU A 105 9.74 13.35 31.37
CA LEU A 105 10.39 12.34 30.54
C LEU A 105 9.82 12.40 29.11
N LEU A 106 10.71 12.28 28.14
CA LEU A 106 10.36 12.11 26.73
C LEU A 106 11.11 10.89 26.18
N THR A 107 10.41 9.89 25.66
CA THR A 107 11.03 8.69 25.10
C THR A 107 10.79 8.64 23.60
N ALA A 108 11.86 8.65 22.81
CA ALA A 108 11.81 8.60 21.35
C ALA A 108 12.52 7.35 20.82
N ARG A 109 12.08 6.84 19.66
CA ARG A 109 12.87 5.87 18.86
C ARG A 109 13.53 6.63 17.72
N LEU A 110 14.83 6.83 17.82
CA LEU A 110 15.60 7.66 16.90
C LEU A 110 16.29 6.81 15.84
N LYS A 111 16.19 7.23 14.58
CA LYS A 111 16.98 6.67 13.47
C LYS A 111 18.37 7.32 13.44
N PRO A 112 19.38 6.71 12.79
CA PRO A 112 20.65 7.37 12.56
C PRO A 112 20.45 8.66 11.77
N GLY A 113 21.09 9.76 12.20
CA GLY A 113 20.87 11.06 11.60
C GLY A 113 21.35 12.23 12.44
N THR A 114 21.04 13.44 11.97
CA THR A 114 21.25 14.68 12.70
C THR A 114 19.92 15.39 12.82
N TYR A 115 19.54 15.70 14.05
CA TYR A 115 18.30 16.36 14.41
C TYR A 115 18.62 17.70 15.08
N GLU A 116 17.67 18.62 15.04
CA GLU A 116 17.69 19.80 15.88
C GLU A 116 16.86 19.55 17.15
N ILE A 117 17.21 20.21 18.25
CA ILE A 117 16.39 20.20 19.47
C ILE A 117 16.04 21.62 19.90
N THR A 118 14.82 21.82 20.37
CA THR A 118 14.42 23.11 20.93
C THR A 118 14.91 23.23 22.37
N CYS A 119 15.16 24.47 22.80
CA CYS A 119 15.65 24.79 24.14
C CYS A 119 14.72 25.74 24.87
N GLY A 120 13.48 25.30 25.03
CA GLY A 120 12.43 26.05 25.70
C GLY A 120 11.68 26.95 24.74
N LEU A 121 12.04 28.23 24.67
CA LEU A 121 11.35 29.15 23.77
C LEU A 121 11.82 28.95 22.33
N LEU A 122 10.89 29.00 21.36
CA LEU A 122 11.18 28.97 19.91
C LEU A 122 12.21 30.02 19.45
N SER A 123 12.34 31.12 20.17
CA SER A 123 13.34 32.18 19.90
C SER A 123 14.76 31.83 20.35
N ASN A 124 14.93 30.79 21.17
CA ASN A 124 16.24 30.37 21.64
C ASN A 124 17.01 29.64 20.53
N PRO A 125 18.36 29.66 20.55
CA PRO A 125 19.15 28.82 19.66
C PRO A 125 18.72 27.36 19.76
N ARG A 126 18.70 26.66 18.63
CA ARG A 126 18.47 25.21 18.58
C ARG A 126 19.75 24.46 18.90
N GLY A 127 19.60 23.34 19.59
CA GLY A 127 20.67 22.40 19.85
C GLY A 127 20.78 21.35 18.78
N LYS A 128 21.85 20.56 18.78
CA LYS A 128 22.07 19.47 17.83
C LYS A 128 22.02 18.11 18.51
N LEU A 129 21.20 17.21 17.99
CA LEU A 129 21.17 15.81 18.38
C LEU A 129 21.76 14.95 17.24
N THR A 130 22.94 14.39 17.48
CA THR A 130 23.59 13.46 16.54
C THR A 130 23.31 12.03 16.96
N VAL A 131 22.72 11.24 16.07
CA VAL A 131 22.36 9.84 16.32
C VAL A 131 23.21 8.95 15.44
N ALA A 132 24.15 8.24 16.06
CA ALA A 132 25.04 7.31 15.38
C ALA A 132 24.33 5.96 15.11
N PRO A 133 24.69 5.24 14.03
CA PRO A 133 24.18 3.90 13.81
C PRO A 133 24.43 2.94 14.99
N SER A 134 23.50 2.02 15.20
CA SER A 134 23.60 0.91 16.16
C SER A 134 23.33 -0.42 15.45
N GLU A 135 23.79 -1.53 16.02
CA GLU A 135 23.53 -2.87 15.44
C GLU A 135 22.03 -3.11 15.19
N SER A 136 21.17 -2.67 16.11
CA SER A 136 19.72 -2.76 15.94
C SER A 136 19.19 -1.89 14.79
N SER A 137 19.72 -0.67 14.60
CA SER A 137 19.27 0.18 13.49
C SER A 137 19.76 -0.33 12.14
N GLU A 138 20.95 -0.93 12.09
CA GLU A 138 21.48 -1.58 10.88
C GLU A 138 20.59 -2.77 10.49
N ALA A 139 20.21 -3.60 11.48
CA ALA A 139 19.31 -4.73 11.28
C ALA A 139 17.92 -4.30 10.79
N GLU A 140 17.32 -3.27 11.42
CA GLU A 140 16.03 -2.71 10.98
C GLU A 140 16.10 -2.07 9.59
N ARG A 141 17.25 -1.52 9.21
CA ARG A 141 17.42 -0.98 7.85
C ARG A 141 17.47 -2.09 6.82
N ALA A 142 18.22 -3.16 7.09
CA ALA A 142 18.31 -4.32 6.19
C ALA A 142 17.00 -5.13 6.13
N ALA A 143 16.25 -5.17 7.24
CA ALA A 143 14.96 -5.83 7.34
C ALA A 143 13.97 -4.91 8.09
N PRO A 144 13.25 -4.04 7.36
CA PRO A 144 12.29 -3.12 7.96
C PRO A 144 11.23 -3.84 8.80
N PRO A 145 10.81 -3.25 9.93
CA PRO A 145 9.75 -3.84 10.74
C PRO A 145 8.43 -3.88 9.95
N VAL A 146 7.56 -4.84 10.26
CA VAL A 146 6.27 -5.02 9.57
C VAL A 146 5.43 -3.72 9.51
N THR A 147 5.55 -2.86 10.53
CA THR A 147 4.86 -1.56 10.58
C THR A 147 5.28 -0.60 9.47
N ALA A 148 6.51 -0.71 8.95
CA ALA A 148 7.00 0.09 7.82
C ALA A 148 6.22 -0.17 6.52
N PHE A 149 5.56 -1.33 6.42
CA PHE A 149 4.79 -1.72 5.23
C PHE A 149 3.30 -1.35 5.30
N ILE A 150 2.81 -0.82 6.43
CA ILE A 150 1.41 -0.40 6.58
C ILE A 150 1.04 0.67 5.55
N GLY A 151 1.90 1.67 5.37
CA GLY A 151 1.72 2.74 4.37
C GLY A 151 1.64 2.17 2.94
N PRO A 152 2.69 1.48 2.45
CA PRO A 152 2.70 0.82 1.15
C PRO A 152 1.47 -0.05 0.89
N LEU A 153 1.11 -0.93 1.83
CA LEU A 153 -0.05 -1.83 1.68
C LEU A 153 -1.37 -1.06 1.62
N SER A 154 -1.53 -0.01 2.44
CA SER A 154 -2.74 0.82 2.45
C SER A 154 -2.88 1.61 1.15
N GLU A 155 -1.78 2.18 0.65
CA GLU A 155 -1.77 2.92 -0.60
C GLU A 155 -2.08 2.02 -1.80
N PHE A 156 -1.53 0.80 -1.83
CA PHE A 156 -1.87 -0.17 -2.87
C PHE A 156 -3.35 -0.57 -2.81
N LYS A 157 -3.92 -0.74 -1.61
CA LYS A 157 -5.34 -1.03 -1.44
C LYS A 157 -6.23 0.10 -1.95
N VAL A 158 -5.84 1.35 -1.73
CA VAL A 158 -6.52 2.53 -2.31
C VAL A 158 -6.41 2.50 -3.84
N TYR A 159 -5.22 2.21 -4.39
CA TYR A 159 -5.03 2.07 -5.83
C TYR A 159 -5.97 1.03 -6.44
N LEU A 160 -6.05 -0.18 -5.86
CA LEU A 160 -6.97 -1.23 -6.33
C LEU A 160 -8.44 -0.79 -6.21
N ALA A 161 -8.82 -0.08 -5.16
CA ALA A 161 -10.17 0.43 -5.00
C ALA A 161 -10.53 1.47 -6.08
N LEU A 162 -9.60 2.36 -6.43
CA LEU A 162 -9.79 3.35 -7.49
C LEU A 162 -9.88 2.70 -8.88
N GLN A 163 -8.96 1.78 -9.19
CA GLN A 163 -8.96 1.09 -10.48
C GLN A 163 -10.19 0.20 -10.66
N SER A 164 -10.62 -0.54 -9.63
CA SER A 164 -11.83 -1.37 -9.69
C SER A 164 -13.12 -0.53 -9.77
N ALA A 165 -13.17 0.64 -9.12
CA ALA A 165 -14.29 1.56 -9.29
C ALA A 165 -14.34 2.15 -10.72
N ALA A 166 -13.20 2.51 -11.29
CA ALA A 166 -13.10 2.95 -12.67
C ALA A 166 -13.51 1.85 -13.66
N LEU A 167 -13.05 0.61 -13.44
CA LEU A 167 -13.44 -0.57 -14.22
C LEU A 167 -14.96 -0.73 -14.26
N VAL A 168 -15.63 -0.81 -13.10
CA VAL A 168 -17.09 -0.96 -13.02
C VAL A 168 -17.82 0.16 -13.77
N LYS A 169 -17.35 1.40 -13.61
CA LYS A 169 -17.95 2.56 -14.27
C LYS A 169 -17.85 2.47 -15.80
N GLU A 170 -16.65 2.21 -16.32
CA GLU A 170 -16.43 2.17 -17.78
C GLU A 170 -17.04 0.90 -18.41
N THR A 171 -17.08 -0.23 -17.71
CA THR A 171 -17.84 -1.42 -18.14
C THR A 171 -19.35 -1.13 -18.19
N GLY A 172 -19.88 -0.32 -17.26
CA GLY A 172 -21.26 0.14 -17.33
C GLY A 172 -21.54 1.00 -18.56
N ARG A 173 -20.60 1.88 -18.94
CA ARG A 173 -20.67 2.66 -20.18
C ARG A 173 -20.60 1.77 -21.42
N LEU A 174 -19.74 0.74 -21.42
CA LEU A 174 -19.67 -0.25 -22.49
C LEU A 174 -21.00 -0.98 -22.68
N SER A 175 -21.61 -1.46 -21.58
CA SER A 175 -22.92 -2.11 -21.63
C SER A 175 -23.98 -1.19 -22.24
N ALA A 176 -24.05 0.07 -21.79
CA ALA A 176 -25.01 1.04 -22.32
C ALA A 176 -24.80 1.33 -23.83
N ALA A 177 -23.54 1.39 -24.29
CA ALA A 177 -23.23 1.61 -25.70
C ALA A 177 -23.64 0.41 -26.58
N ILE A 178 -23.45 -0.80 -26.08
CA ILE A 178 -23.89 -2.04 -26.72
C ILE A 178 -25.42 -2.08 -26.81
N ASP A 179 -26.13 -1.78 -25.71
CA ASP A 179 -27.59 -1.75 -25.67
C ASP A 179 -28.18 -0.69 -26.62
N ALA A 180 -27.48 0.44 -26.78
CA ALA A 180 -27.86 1.49 -27.71
C ALA A 180 -27.54 1.17 -29.19
N GLY A 181 -26.85 0.06 -29.47
CA GLY A 181 -26.42 -0.29 -30.82
C GLY A 181 -25.33 0.61 -31.40
N ASN A 182 -24.64 1.39 -30.57
CA ASN A 182 -23.61 2.32 -31.01
C ASN A 182 -22.23 1.65 -30.99
N ILE A 183 -21.84 1.07 -32.12
CA ILE A 183 -20.58 0.32 -32.27
C ILE A 183 -19.35 1.19 -31.97
N GLU A 184 -19.30 2.42 -32.47
CA GLU A 184 -18.13 3.29 -32.28
C GLU A 184 -17.96 3.70 -30.81
N GLU A 185 -19.05 4.04 -30.14
CA GLU A 185 -19.02 4.31 -28.69
C GLU A 185 -18.68 3.04 -27.90
N ALA A 186 -19.17 1.87 -28.31
CA ALA A 186 -18.85 0.60 -27.67
C ALA A 186 -17.36 0.26 -27.81
N ARG A 187 -16.74 0.51 -28.97
CA ARG A 187 -15.29 0.33 -29.19
C ARG A 187 -14.47 1.23 -28.27
N ALA A 188 -14.84 2.51 -28.18
CA ALA A 188 -14.18 3.45 -27.28
C ALA A 188 -14.34 3.07 -25.80
N ALA A 189 -15.55 2.69 -25.39
CA ALA A 189 -15.85 2.26 -24.03
C ALA A 189 -15.19 0.93 -23.67
N TRP A 190 -15.03 0.01 -24.62
CA TRP A 190 -14.32 -1.25 -24.43
C TRP A 190 -12.87 -1.01 -24.08
N LEU A 191 -12.18 -0.15 -24.84
CA LEU A 191 -10.80 0.21 -24.54
C LEU A 191 -10.72 0.92 -23.17
N ALA A 192 -11.59 1.88 -22.90
CA ALA A 192 -11.63 2.61 -21.63
C ALA A 192 -11.86 1.68 -20.42
N ALA A 193 -12.66 0.64 -20.57
CA ALA A 193 -12.90 -0.38 -19.54
C ALA A 193 -11.72 -1.34 -19.37
N ARG A 194 -10.98 -1.66 -20.44
CA ARG A 194 -9.78 -2.52 -20.35
C ARG A 194 -8.68 -1.87 -19.53
N LEU A 195 -8.39 -0.58 -19.71
CA LEU A 195 -7.20 0.02 -19.08
C LEU A 195 -7.15 -0.11 -17.54
N PRO A 196 -8.23 0.14 -16.77
CA PRO A 196 -8.23 -0.12 -15.34
C PRO A 196 -8.08 -1.59 -14.97
N TYR A 197 -8.63 -2.52 -15.75
CA TYR A 197 -8.43 -3.97 -15.56
C TYR A 197 -6.95 -4.35 -15.75
N ARG A 198 -6.34 -3.91 -16.85
CA ARG A 198 -4.91 -4.11 -17.13
C ARG A 198 -4.00 -3.52 -16.04
N ARG A 199 -4.35 -2.35 -15.50
CA ARG A 199 -3.65 -1.75 -14.34
C ARG A 199 -3.67 -2.57 -13.05
N MET A 200 -4.60 -3.51 -12.91
CA MET A 200 -4.72 -4.40 -11.75
C MET A 200 -4.32 -5.85 -12.05
N GLU A 201 -3.92 -6.17 -13.28
CA GLU A 201 -3.81 -7.55 -13.77
C GLU A 201 -2.85 -8.43 -12.96
N ALA A 202 -1.79 -7.83 -12.42
CA ALA A 202 -0.83 -8.51 -11.53
C ALA A 202 -1.48 -9.18 -10.30
N VAL A 203 -2.67 -8.72 -9.89
CA VAL A 203 -3.43 -9.26 -8.75
C VAL A 203 -4.41 -10.36 -9.19
N MET A 204 -4.78 -10.42 -10.47
CA MET A 204 -5.88 -11.27 -10.97
C MET A 204 -5.62 -12.76 -10.82
N GLY A 205 -4.35 -13.19 -10.83
CA GLY A 205 -3.99 -14.59 -10.57
C GLY A 205 -4.43 -15.12 -9.19
N ARG A 206 -4.81 -14.25 -8.24
CA ARG A 206 -5.41 -14.64 -6.95
C ARG A 206 -6.93 -14.82 -7.00
N ILE A 207 -7.54 -14.48 -8.13
CA ILE A 207 -8.99 -14.45 -8.38
C ILE A 207 -9.24 -15.06 -9.77
N ALA A 208 -8.58 -16.20 -10.03
CA ALA A 208 -8.48 -16.81 -11.36
C ALA A 208 -9.84 -17.21 -11.98
N ASP A 209 -10.86 -17.49 -11.16
CA ASP A 209 -12.22 -17.74 -11.65
C ASP A 209 -12.82 -16.51 -12.33
N LEU A 210 -12.60 -15.31 -11.78
CA LEU A 210 -13.04 -14.07 -12.41
C LEU A 210 -12.10 -13.64 -13.54
N GLU A 211 -10.79 -13.87 -13.44
CA GLU A 211 -9.85 -13.63 -14.54
C GLU A 211 -10.29 -14.41 -15.81
N ASN A 212 -10.61 -15.70 -15.65
CA ASN A 212 -11.06 -16.56 -16.75
C ASN A 212 -12.46 -16.21 -17.30
N ALA A 213 -13.30 -15.50 -16.53
CA ALA A 213 -14.60 -15.03 -17.01
C ALA A 213 -14.52 -13.63 -17.66
N ILE A 214 -13.64 -12.78 -17.15
CA ILE A 214 -13.50 -11.38 -17.58
C ILE A 214 -12.65 -11.28 -18.85
N ASP A 215 -11.56 -12.04 -18.96
CA ASP A 215 -10.58 -11.90 -20.04
C ASP A 215 -10.13 -13.24 -20.66
N PRO A 216 -11.04 -14.18 -20.99
CA PRO A 216 -10.64 -15.43 -21.63
C PRO A 216 -10.15 -15.18 -23.07
N LEU A 217 -9.02 -15.78 -23.43
CA LEU A 217 -8.55 -15.82 -24.82
C LEU A 217 -9.16 -17.03 -25.55
N SER A 218 -9.75 -16.80 -26.72
CA SER A 218 -10.36 -17.87 -27.51
C SER A 218 -9.35 -18.97 -27.87
N ASP A 219 -8.09 -18.62 -28.06
CA ASP A 219 -7.00 -19.55 -28.38
C ASP A 219 -6.76 -20.64 -27.30
N TYR A 220 -7.18 -20.39 -26.05
CA TYR A 220 -7.07 -21.35 -24.94
C TYR A 220 -8.36 -22.13 -24.67
N LEU A 221 -9.41 -21.92 -25.48
CA LEU A 221 -10.69 -22.62 -25.36
C LEU A 221 -10.83 -23.71 -26.42
N GLU A 222 -11.47 -24.84 -26.07
CA GLU A 222 -11.57 -26.02 -26.94
C GLU A 222 -12.26 -25.68 -28.26
N LYS A 223 -13.35 -24.90 -28.20
CA LYS A 223 -14.13 -24.49 -29.37
C LYS A 223 -13.85 -23.06 -29.82
N ARG A 224 -12.80 -22.43 -29.29
CA ARG A 224 -12.40 -21.06 -29.61
C ARG A 224 -13.55 -20.06 -29.49
N GLU A 225 -13.85 -19.29 -30.54
CA GLU A 225 -14.92 -18.30 -30.55
C GLU A 225 -16.33 -18.90 -30.44
N GLU A 226 -16.49 -20.20 -30.71
CA GLU A 226 -17.75 -20.94 -30.55
C GLU A 226 -17.89 -21.58 -29.15
N ASP A 227 -16.90 -21.42 -28.29
CA ASP A 227 -16.92 -21.98 -26.95
C ASP A 227 -17.90 -21.20 -26.04
N PRO A 228 -18.79 -21.87 -25.29
CA PRO A 228 -19.64 -21.21 -24.32
C PRO A 228 -18.88 -20.44 -23.23
N ALA A 229 -17.62 -20.81 -22.95
CA ALA A 229 -16.76 -20.09 -22.03
C ALA A 229 -16.15 -18.82 -22.64
N PHE A 230 -16.27 -18.61 -23.97
CA PHE A 230 -15.79 -17.40 -24.63
C PHE A 230 -16.70 -16.22 -24.30
N THR A 231 -16.35 -15.53 -23.22
CA THR A 231 -17.13 -14.46 -22.59
C THR A 231 -16.25 -13.23 -22.39
N GLY A 232 -16.71 -12.26 -21.58
CA GLY A 232 -15.89 -11.14 -21.16
C GLY A 232 -15.44 -10.19 -22.28
N PHE A 233 -14.29 -9.56 -22.09
CA PHE A 233 -13.76 -8.51 -22.97
C PHE A 233 -13.51 -9.02 -24.39
N HIS A 234 -12.82 -10.14 -24.56
CA HIS A 234 -12.47 -10.63 -25.90
C HIS A 234 -13.68 -11.12 -26.70
N ARG A 235 -14.74 -11.65 -26.05
CA ARG A 235 -15.99 -11.95 -26.75
C ARG A 235 -16.69 -10.70 -27.29
N ILE A 236 -16.65 -9.61 -26.52
CA ILE A 236 -17.17 -8.31 -26.96
C ILE A 236 -16.29 -7.74 -28.08
N GLU A 237 -14.98 -7.84 -27.95
CA GLU A 237 -14.00 -7.42 -28.96
C GLU A 237 -14.28 -8.10 -30.31
N TYR A 238 -14.46 -9.42 -30.30
CA TYR A 238 -14.80 -10.20 -31.48
C TYR A 238 -16.09 -9.68 -32.15
N GLY A 239 -17.13 -9.40 -31.36
CA GLY A 239 -18.38 -8.85 -31.90
C GLY A 239 -18.19 -7.47 -32.55
N LEU A 240 -17.47 -6.59 -31.86
CA LEU A 240 -17.30 -5.19 -32.28
C LEU A 240 -16.35 -5.01 -33.48
N TRP A 241 -15.27 -5.79 -33.57
CA TRP A 241 -14.24 -5.62 -34.61
C TRP A 241 -14.29 -6.67 -35.72
N ASP A 242 -14.55 -7.95 -35.44
CA ASP A 242 -14.67 -8.98 -36.48
C ASP A 242 -16.08 -8.95 -37.09
N LYS A 243 -17.10 -9.08 -36.23
CA LYS A 243 -18.50 -9.15 -36.68
C LYS A 243 -19.12 -7.81 -37.01
N HIS A 244 -18.50 -6.70 -36.63
CA HIS A 244 -19.03 -5.34 -36.83
C HIS A 244 -20.47 -5.22 -36.33
N SER A 245 -20.79 -5.84 -35.20
CA SER A 245 -22.15 -5.97 -34.70
C SER A 245 -22.19 -6.02 -33.18
N VAL A 246 -23.24 -5.43 -32.61
CA VAL A 246 -23.59 -5.58 -31.19
C VAL A 246 -24.60 -6.72 -30.95
N ALA A 247 -25.03 -7.41 -32.02
CA ALA A 247 -25.97 -8.51 -31.90
C ALA A 247 -25.43 -9.56 -30.91
N ASP A 248 -26.30 -9.98 -30.00
CA ASP A 248 -26.01 -10.96 -28.95
C ASP A 248 -24.92 -10.55 -27.94
N LEU A 249 -24.45 -9.30 -27.95
CA LEU A 249 -23.45 -8.81 -26.99
C LEU A 249 -24.07 -8.30 -25.68
N ALA A 250 -25.35 -7.92 -25.66
CA ALA A 250 -25.99 -7.38 -24.46
C ALA A 250 -25.91 -8.36 -23.25
N PRO A 251 -26.19 -9.67 -23.39
CA PRO A 251 -26.00 -10.61 -22.29
C PRO A 251 -24.54 -10.74 -21.84
N VAL A 252 -23.57 -10.67 -22.78
CA VAL A 252 -22.13 -10.76 -22.48
C VAL A 252 -21.67 -9.53 -21.71
N ALA A 253 -22.11 -8.33 -22.11
CA ALA A 253 -21.78 -7.08 -21.44
C ALA A 253 -22.39 -7.00 -20.02
N ALA A 254 -23.62 -7.47 -19.85
CA ALA A 254 -24.26 -7.57 -18.54
C ALA A 254 -23.52 -8.54 -17.62
N GLN A 255 -23.10 -9.69 -18.13
CA GLN A 255 -22.29 -10.66 -17.37
C GLN A 255 -20.94 -10.08 -17.00
N LEU A 256 -20.22 -9.45 -17.94
CA LEU A 256 -18.96 -8.76 -17.67
C LEU A 256 -19.12 -7.70 -16.58
N LEU A 257 -20.18 -6.90 -16.61
CA LEU A 257 -20.46 -5.90 -15.55
C LEU A 257 -20.66 -6.55 -14.18
N ALA A 258 -21.35 -7.69 -14.12
CA ALA A 258 -21.52 -8.45 -12.89
C ALA A 258 -20.19 -9.00 -12.38
N ASP A 259 -19.36 -9.55 -13.27
CA ASP A 259 -18.05 -10.13 -12.93
C ASP A 259 -17.06 -9.08 -12.43
N VAL A 260 -16.98 -7.90 -13.08
CA VAL A 260 -16.11 -6.82 -12.59
C VAL A 260 -16.62 -6.19 -11.28
N THR A 261 -17.93 -6.24 -11.04
CA THR A 261 -18.52 -5.84 -9.75
C THR A 261 -18.15 -6.84 -8.65
N ALA A 262 -18.23 -8.15 -8.94
CA ALA A 262 -17.76 -9.18 -8.03
C ALA A 262 -16.25 -9.08 -7.77
N LEU A 263 -15.46 -8.76 -8.79
CA LEU A 263 -14.02 -8.53 -8.68
C LEU A 263 -13.72 -7.40 -7.71
N LYS A 264 -14.42 -6.26 -7.83
CA LYS A 264 -14.29 -5.12 -6.91
C LYS A 264 -14.50 -5.52 -5.45
N GLU A 265 -15.53 -6.32 -5.15
CA GLU A 265 -15.78 -6.79 -3.78
C GLU A 265 -14.70 -7.76 -3.29
N ARG A 266 -14.22 -8.66 -4.14
CA ARG A 266 -13.11 -9.58 -3.79
C ARG A 266 -11.80 -8.84 -3.55
N LEU A 267 -11.49 -7.83 -4.37
CA LEU A 267 -10.32 -6.95 -4.17
C LEU A 267 -10.38 -6.19 -2.84
N ARG A 268 -11.57 -5.76 -2.42
CA ARG A 268 -11.76 -5.10 -1.11
C ARG A 268 -11.42 -6.03 0.06
N ALA A 269 -11.77 -7.31 -0.07
CA ALA A 269 -11.52 -8.35 0.93
C ALA A 269 -10.10 -8.95 0.84
N LEU A 270 -9.36 -8.69 -0.24
CA LEU A 270 -8.03 -9.24 -0.47
C LEU A 270 -7.07 -8.85 0.65
N LYS A 271 -6.35 -9.85 1.16
CA LYS A 271 -5.24 -9.67 2.10
C LYS A 271 -3.93 -9.78 1.33
N LEU A 272 -3.06 -8.81 1.56
CA LEU A 272 -1.74 -8.72 0.94
C LEU A 272 -0.69 -8.74 2.02
N ALA A 273 0.30 -9.61 1.86
CA ALA A 273 1.56 -9.54 2.58
C ALA A 273 2.48 -8.48 1.94
N PRO A 274 3.45 -7.90 2.66
CA PRO A 274 4.41 -6.96 2.09
C PRO A 274 5.10 -7.47 0.82
N ALA A 275 5.55 -8.73 0.84
CA ALA A 275 6.25 -9.38 -0.26
C ALA A 275 5.41 -9.46 -1.55
N ASP A 276 4.08 -9.49 -1.41
CA ASP A 276 3.16 -9.61 -2.55
C ASP A 276 3.29 -8.42 -3.50
N LEU A 277 3.61 -7.23 -3.00
CA LEU A 277 3.69 -6.00 -3.80
C LEU A 277 4.73 -6.10 -4.93
N ALA A 278 5.92 -6.63 -4.61
CA ALA A 278 6.96 -6.87 -5.62
C ALA A 278 6.71 -8.19 -6.38
N SER A 279 6.39 -9.29 -5.69
CA SER A 279 6.28 -10.61 -6.35
C SER A 279 5.13 -10.70 -7.36
N MET A 280 4.01 -10.00 -7.13
CA MET A 280 2.95 -9.90 -8.14
C MET A 280 3.39 -9.09 -9.36
N ALA A 281 4.11 -7.98 -9.15
CA ALA A 281 4.62 -7.13 -10.22
C ALA A 281 5.71 -7.84 -11.06
N GLU A 282 6.61 -8.58 -10.41
CA GLU A 282 7.61 -9.44 -11.04
C GLU A 282 6.96 -10.47 -11.97
N ARG A 283 6.03 -11.30 -11.44
CA ARG A 283 5.36 -12.34 -12.22
C ARG A 283 4.58 -11.75 -13.39
N GLN A 284 3.96 -10.58 -13.22
CA GLN A 284 3.28 -9.90 -14.31
C GLN A 284 4.27 -9.46 -15.40
N ALA A 285 5.40 -8.86 -15.01
CA ALA A 285 6.43 -8.46 -15.97
C ALA A 285 6.97 -9.67 -16.75
N GLU A 286 7.21 -10.79 -16.07
CA GLU A 286 7.63 -12.05 -16.70
C GLU A 286 6.56 -12.62 -17.65
N ARG A 287 5.30 -12.66 -17.24
CA ARG A 287 4.19 -13.13 -18.08
C ARG A 287 4.05 -12.30 -19.36
N LEU A 288 4.16 -10.98 -19.24
CA LEU A 288 4.12 -10.08 -20.39
C LEU A 288 5.29 -10.34 -21.33
N ALA A 289 6.50 -10.44 -20.78
CA ALA A 289 7.72 -10.65 -21.55
C ALA A 289 7.73 -11.98 -22.31
N THR A 290 7.19 -13.04 -21.72
CA THR A 290 7.29 -14.40 -22.26
C THR A 290 6.09 -14.81 -23.12
N ALA A 291 4.93 -14.18 -22.95
CA ALA A 291 3.72 -14.51 -23.69
C ALA A 291 3.17 -13.29 -24.43
N GLN A 292 2.45 -12.40 -23.74
CA GLN A 292 1.60 -11.40 -24.39
C GLN A 292 2.35 -10.45 -25.32
N ILE A 293 3.55 -9.97 -24.93
CA ILE A 293 4.33 -9.06 -25.79
C ILE A 293 4.86 -9.78 -27.05
N ILE A 294 4.92 -11.10 -27.04
CA ILE A 294 5.36 -11.86 -28.21
C ILE A 294 4.16 -12.12 -29.12
N THR A 295 3.06 -12.61 -28.56
CA THR A 295 1.92 -13.11 -29.34
C THR A 295 0.89 -12.04 -29.67
N GLY A 296 0.70 -11.07 -28.78
CA GLY A 296 -0.52 -10.26 -28.71
C GLY A 296 -1.69 -11.06 -28.13
N GLU A 297 -2.70 -10.35 -27.64
CA GLU A 297 -3.96 -10.86 -27.10
C GLU A 297 -5.18 -10.17 -27.73
N ASP A 298 -5.07 -8.89 -28.10
CA ASP A 298 -6.16 -8.08 -28.65
C ASP A 298 -6.27 -8.26 -30.18
N ARG A 299 -6.53 -9.50 -30.60
CA ARG A 299 -6.39 -9.93 -32.01
C ARG A 299 -7.22 -9.12 -33.00
N TRP A 300 -8.40 -8.65 -32.60
CA TRP A 300 -9.34 -8.00 -33.53
C TRP A 300 -9.23 -6.48 -33.47
N SER A 301 -9.05 -5.91 -32.28
CA SER A 301 -8.87 -4.47 -32.12
C SER A 301 -7.44 -4.01 -32.39
N GLY A 302 -6.44 -4.88 -32.18
CA GLY A 302 -5.02 -4.56 -32.21
C GLY A 302 -4.59 -3.55 -31.15
N ALA A 303 -5.33 -3.48 -30.03
CA ALA A 303 -5.19 -2.47 -28.99
C ALA A 303 -4.26 -2.88 -27.82
N ASP A 304 -3.34 -3.82 -28.07
CA ASP A 304 -2.46 -4.38 -27.05
C ASP A 304 -1.55 -3.33 -26.38
N LEU A 305 -1.02 -2.36 -27.15
CA LEU A 305 -0.05 -1.38 -26.62
C LEU A 305 -0.60 -0.51 -25.48
N PRO A 306 -1.80 0.09 -25.58
CA PRO A 306 -2.48 0.71 -24.44
C PRO A 306 -2.62 -0.23 -23.22
N GLY A 307 -2.90 -1.51 -23.46
CA GLY A 307 -3.02 -2.52 -22.41
C GLY A 307 -1.68 -2.81 -21.72
N ILE A 308 -0.61 -2.96 -22.51
CA ILE A 308 0.77 -3.16 -22.02
C ILE A 308 1.25 -1.93 -21.24
N GLU A 309 0.91 -0.71 -21.68
CA GLU A 309 1.18 0.52 -20.92
C GLU A 309 0.48 0.50 -19.57
N ALA A 310 -0.81 0.18 -19.56
CA ALA A 310 -1.60 0.06 -18.35
C ALA A 310 -1.05 -1.05 -17.42
N ASN A 311 -0.55 -2.15 -17.96
CA ASN A 311 0.14 -3.16 -17.16
C ASN A 311 1.44 -2.63 -16.54
N LEU A 312 2.25 -1.89 -17.30
CA LEU A 312 3.49 -1.28 -16.81
C LEU A 312 3.21 -0.29 -15.67
N ASP A 313 2.14 0.49 -15.76
CA ASP A 313 1.66 1.36 -14.67
C ASP A 313 1.34 0.54 -13.41
N GLY A 314 0.64 -0.59 -13.55
CA GLY A 314 0.30 -1.48 -12.44
C GLY A 314 1.53 -2.13 -11.79
N ILE A 315 2.46 -2.64 -12.60
CA ILE A 315 3.74 -3.19 -12.18
C ILE A 315 4.54 -2.12 -11.42
N ALA A 316 4.67 -0.93 -11.99
CA ALA A 316 5.38 0.18 -11.38
C ALA A 316 4.72 0.62 -10.06
N LYS A 317 3.39 0.61 -9.98
CA LYS A 317 2.68 0.96 -8.75
C LYS A 317 2.94 -0.05 -7.64
N GLY A 318 2.87 -1.35 -7.92
CA GLY A 318 3.12 -2.39 -6.92
C GLY A 318 4.55 -2.31 -6.36
N ALA A 319 5.55 -2.42 -7.23
CA ALA A 319 6.95 -2.43 -6.82
C ALA A 319 7.43 -1.07 -6.26
N GLY A 320 7.00 0.04 -6.86
CA GLY A 320 7.46 1.38 -6.50
C GLY A 320 7.06 1.83 -5.10
N LEU A 321 6.02 1.24 -4.49
CA LEU A 321 5.61 1.53 -3.11
C LEU A 321 6.63 1.07 -2.07
N LEU A 322 7.50 0.11 -2.42
CA LEU A 322 8.58 -0.36 -1.55
C LEU A 322 9.86 0.48 -1.68
N LEU A 323 9.95 1.30 -2.72
CA LEU A 323 11.17 2.02 -3.10
C LEU A 323 11.74 2.93 -1.99
N PRO A 324 10.95 3.62 -1.14
CA PRO A 324 11.50 4.35 0.00
C PRO A 324 12.30 3.45 0.95
N LEU A 325 11.82 2.23 1.23
CA LEU A 325 12.50 1.28 2.10
C LEU A 325 13.74 0.68 1.41
N VAL A 326 13.61 0.36 0.11
CA VAL A 326 14.73 -0.18 -0.68
C VAL A 326 15.85 0.84 -0.83
N ARG A 327 15.56 2.13 -1.01
CA ARG A 327 16.60 3.18 -1.08
C ARG A 327 17.38 3.31 0.22
N GLU A 328 16.71 3.14 1.37
CA GLU A 328 17.36 3.14 2.68
C GLU A 328 18.24 1.89 2.86
N ALA A 329 17.74 0.71 2.48
CA ALA A 329 18.42 -0.56 2.69
C ALA A 329 19.53 -0.89 1.67
N ALA A 330 19.24 -0.68 0.39
CA ALA A 330 20.00 -1.16 -0.76
C ALA A 330 19.86 -0.17 -1.95
N PRO A 331 20.55 0.99 -1.92
CA PRO A 331 20.41 2.05 -2.92
C PRO A 331 20.72 1.59 -4.35
N ASP A 332 21.66 0.67 -4.54
CA ASP A 332 22.00 0.13 -5.87
C ASP A 332 20.85 -0.69 -6.48
N ILE A 333 20.09 -1.41 -5.65
CA ILE A 333 18.89 -2.15 -6.08
C ILE A 333 17.77 -1.18 -6.46
N ALA A 334 17.55 -0.14 -5.65
CA ALA A 334 16.60 0.91 -5.97
C ALA A 334 16.95 1.60 -7.31
N HIS A 335 18.22 1.95 -7.51
CA HIS A 335 18.70 2.55 -8.75
C HIS A 335 18.51 1.63 -9.96
N THR A 336 18.88 0.35 -9.83
CA THR A 336 18.70 -0.66 -10.89
C THR A 336 17.22 -0.79 -11.27
N TYR A 337 16.31 -0.84 -10.29
CA TYR A 337 14.87 -0.86 -10.55
C TYR A 337 14.41 0.38 -11.33
N GLU A 338 14.81 1.58 -10.89
CA GLU A 338 14.44 2.84 -11.55
C GLU A 338 14.95 2.90 -13.00
N GLU A 339 16.20 2.48 -13.24
CA GLU A 339 16.78 2.41 -14.58
C GLU A 339 16.01 1.44 -15.47
N ARG A 340 15.69 0.24 -14.98
CA ARG A 340 14.97 -0.77 -15.78
C ARG A 340 13.53 -0.37 -16.03
N LEU A 341 12.86 0.29 -15.08
CA LEU A 341 11.54 0.86 -15.29
C LEU A 341 11.57 1.97 -16.35
N ALA A 342 12.56 2.86 -16.30
CA ALA A 342 12.76 3.88 -17.33
C ALA A 342 13.04 3.25 -18.70
N GLY A 343 13.84 2.19 -18.76
CA GLY A 343 14.09 1.41 -19.97
C GLY A 343 12.83 0.78 -20.56
N ALA A 344 11.98 0.16 -19.74
CA ALA A 344 10.70 -0.40 -20.18
C ALA A 344 9.75 0.67 -20.73
N ARG A 345 9.65 1.83 -20.06
CA ARG A 345 8.87 2.98 -20.55
C ARG A 345 9.41 3.52 -21.86
N ALA A 346 10.73 3.62 -22.01
CA ALA A 346 11.36 4.08 -23.25
C ALA A 346 11.15 3.09 -24.40
N ALA A 347 11.25 1.78 -24.13
CA ALA A 347 10.98 0.74 -25.12
C ALA A 347 9.53 0.79 -25.61
N LEU A 348 8.57 1.02 -24.71
CA LEU A 348 7.16 1.18 -25.05
C LEU A 348 6.90 2.49 -25.81
N ALA A 349 7.48 3.61 -25.37
CA ALA A 349 7.36 4.89 -26.08
C ALA A 349 7.93 4.80 -27.51
N ALA A 350 8.98 4.01 -27.72
CA ALA A 350 9.56 3.77 -29.04
C ALA A 350 8.66 2.95 -29.98
N THR A 351 7.55 2.36 -29.48
CA THR A 351 6.53 1.72 -30.33
C THR A 351 5.42 2.67 -30.75
N ALA A 352 5.39 3.91 -30.25
CA ALA A 352 4.43 4.92 -30.68
C ALA A 352 4.66 5.30 -32.16
N GLY A 353 3.57 5.50 -32.91
CA GLY A 353 3.64 5.88 -34.32
C GLY A 353 3.93 7.37 -34.53
N GLU A 354 4.05 7.80 -35.80
CA GLU A 354 4.22 9.21 -36.17
C GLU A 354 2.99 10.09 -35.86
N ALA A 355 1.80 9.48 -35.86
CA ALA A 355 0.60 10.09 -35.30
C ALA A 355 0.59 9.86 -33.78
N SER A 356 0.03 10.79 -33.02
CA SER A 356 0.06 10.83 -31.54
C SER A 356 -0.73 9.71 -30.83
N GLY A 357 -0.43 8.46 -31.15
CA GLY A 357 -1.07 7.24 -30.65
C GLY A 357 -0.30 5.98 -31.07
N TYR A 358 -0.68 4.85 -30.48
CA TYR A 358 -0.07 3.57 -30.80
C TYR A 358 -0.57 3.01 -32.15
N PRO A 359 0.31 2.38 -32.95
CA PRO A 359 -0.13 1.61 -34.11
C PRO A 359 -0.93 0.37 -33.65
N SER A 360 -1.70 -0.21 -34.57
CA SER A 360 -2.27 -1.54 -34.35
C SER A 360 -1.14 -2.54 -34.10
N TYR A 361 -1.31 -3.39 -33.08
CA TYR A 361 -0.26 -4.29 -32.62
C TYR A 361 0.26 -5.23 -33.72
N GLY A 362 -0.62 -5.67 -34.62
CA GLY A 362 -0.27 -6.49 -35.79
C GLY A 362 0.77 -5.85 -36.72
N ASN A 363 0.93 -4.53 -36.67
CA ASN A 363 1.90 -3.78 -37.48
C ASN A 363 3.26 -3.64 -36.80
N LEU A 364 3.45 -4.13 -35.57
CA LEU A 364 4.75 -4.13 -34.93
C LEU A 364 5.61 -5.29 -35.46
N ASP A 365 6.76 -4.95 -36.03
CA ASP A 365 7.75 -5.95 -36.44
C ASP A 365 8.23 -6.80 -35.27
N GLN A 366 8.52 -8.07 -35.54
CA GLN A 366 8.99 -9.02 -34.53
C GLN A 366 10.20 -8.51 -33.71
N PRO A 367 11.25 -7.88 -34.29
CA PRO A 367 12.35 -7.34 -33.51
C PRO A 367 11.95 -6.21 -32.55
N VAL A 368 10.88 -5.47 -32.85
CA VAL A 368 10.35 -4.44 -31.93
C VAL A 368 9.71 -5.11 -30.72
N ARG A 369 8.89 -6.14 -30.96
CA ARG A 369 8.24 -6.94 -29.91
C ARG A 369 9.27 -7.62 -29.01
N GLU A 370 10.31 -8.23 -29.58
CA GLU A 370 11.40 -8.87 -28.83
C GLU A 370 12.18 -7.89 -27.95
N ARG A 371 12.43 -6.66 -28.43
CA ARG A 371 13.06 -5.61 -27.61
C ARG A 371 12.15 -5.17 -26.45
N LEU A 372 10.86 -4.99 -26.71
CA LEU A 372 9.89 -4.65 -25.66
C LEU A 372 9.80 -5.78 -24.62
N ALA A 373 9.70 -7.03 -25.06
CA ALA A 373 9.70 -8.21 -24.20
C ALA A 373 10.97 -8.29 -23.34
N THR A 374 12.14 -8.05 -23.93
CA THR A 374 13.42 -8.02 -23.21
C THR A 374 13.42 -6.93 -22.13
N ALA A 375 12.92 -5.73 -22.43
CA ALA A 375 12.83 -4.65 -21.46
C ALA A 375 11.92 -5.00 -20.26
N PHE A 376 10.80 -5.68 -20.51
CA PHE A 376 9.92 -6.19 -19.45
C PHE A 376 10.55 -7.33 -18.66
N ALA A 377 11.28 -8.25 -19.31
CA ALA A 377 12.01 -9.32 -18.64
C ALA A 377 13.09 -8.76 -17.70
N ASP A 378 13.83 -7.75 -18.15
CA ASP A 378 14.87 -7.11 -17.34
C ASP A 378 14.28 -6.28 -16.18
N LEU A 379 13.13 -5.65 -16.40
CA LEU A 379 12.35 -5.05 -15.31
C LEU A 379 11.90 -6.10 -14.29
N GLY A 380 11.38 -7.24 -14.74
CA GLY A 380 10.98 -8.35 -13.87
C GLY A 380 12.14 -8.82 -12.98
N LYS A 381 13.32 -9.05 -13.57
CA LYS A 381 14.54 -9.41 -12.80
C LYS A 381 14.93 -8.35 -11.78
N ALA A 382 14.81 -7.07 -12.12
CA ALA A 382 15.11 -5.98 -11.18
C ALA A 382 14.10 -5.93 -10.02
N ILE A 383 12.81 -6.19 -10.29
CA ILE A 383 11.77 -6.29 -9.26
C ILE A 383 12.00 -7.49 -8.34
N ALA A 384 12.44 -8.63 -8.88
CA ALA A 384 12.75 -9.83 -8.10
C ALA A 384 13.81 -9.58 -7.00
N ALA A 385 14.71 -8.61 -7.20
CA ALA A 385 15.72 -8.23 -6.23
C ALA A 385 15.19 -7.35 -5.08
N ILE A 386 13.97 -6.79 -5.18
CA ILE A 386 13.41 -5.86 -4.17
C ILE A 386 13.16 -6.56 -2.85
N ASN A 387 12.43 -7.68 -2.85
CA ASN A 387 12.04 -8.36 -1.60
C ASN A 387 13.28 -8.80 -0.77
N PRO A 388 14.27 -9.50 -1.34
CA PRO A 388 15.47 -9.88 -0.61
C PRO A 388 16.27 -8.69 -0.06
N ALA A 389 16.27 -7.56 -0.78
CA ALA A 389 17.01 -6.36 -0.39
C ALA A 389 16.46 -5.67 0.87
N ILE A 390 15.22 -5.97 1.26
CA ILE A 390 14.57 -5.45 2.47
C ILE A 390 14.09 -6.58 3.39
N GLY A 391 14.72 -7.76 3.30
CA GLY A 391 14.46 -8.88 4.21
C GLY A 391 13.05 -9.48 4.12
N LEU A 392 12.40 -9.36 2.96
CA LEU A 392 11.16 -10.07 2.66
C LEU A 392 11.50 -11.37 1.90
N GLU A 393 10.98 -12.50 2.38
CA GLU A 393 11.07 -13.81 1.70
C GLU A 393 9.85 -14.08 0.80
#